data_AF-A0A483CRD8-F1
#
_entry.id   AF-A0A483CRD8-F1
#
_cell.length_a   1.000
_cell.length_b   1.000
_cell.length_c   1.000
_cell.angle_alpha   90.00
_cell.angle_beta   90.00
_cell.angle_gamma   90.00
#
_symmetry.space_group_name_H-M   'P 1'
#
loop_
_entity.id
_entity.type
_entity.pdbx_description
1 polymer ?
#
loop_
_entity_poly.entity_id
_entity_poly.type
_entity_poly.pdbx_seq_one_letter_code
_entity_poly.pdbx_strand_id
1 'polypeptide(L)'
;MVDDSAQLYTMEGIAAAFVILATIYLVAGTTSVYTPGDSHITDMQLEVLGNDALRVMDTPNTEGADSDLAADIAAWDNAAFSSTFGSLLNERTSGSDDTLQFSAQVSYRDDDDTGDVMTATLVDNAEQTGYEQAVRVTRLVDIAARPGGAPATMDDRQQVVLVEVLIWRG
;
A
#
# COMPACT_ATOMS: atom_id res chain seq x y z
N MET A 1 -9.89 29.33 72.60
CA MET A 1 -9.85 29.80 71.20
C MET A 1 -8.75 29.00 70.55
N VAL A 2 -9.10 27.91 69.86
CA VAL A 2 -8.16 27.01 69.18
C VAL A 2 -8.44 27.13 67.69
N ASP A 3 -7.38 27.28 66.90
CA ASP A 3 -7.35 27.62 65.49
C ASP A 3 -8.15 26.67 64.58
N ASP A 4 -9.31 27.11 64.09
CA ASP A 4 -10.01 26.49 62.95
C ASP A 4 -9.35 26.86 61.60
N SER A 5 -8.56 27.92 61.57
CA SER A 5 -7.91 28.45 60.35
C SER A 5 -6.78 27.55 59.83
N ALA A 6 -6.09 26.82 60.71
CA ALA A 6 -4.98 25.94 60.34
C ALA A 6 -5.45 24.61 59.71
N GLN A 7 -6.69 24.18 60.02
CA GLN A 7 -7.29 22.95 59.49
C GLN A 7 -7.83 23.11 58.06
N LEU A 8 -8.31 24.31 57.73
CA LEU A 8 -8.79 24.60 56.38
C LEU A 8 -7.66 24.51 55.34
N TYR A 9 -6.47 25.03 55.69
CA TYR A 9 -5.29 25.01 54.81
C TYR A 9 -4.72 23.60 54.56
N THR A 10 -4.90 22.68 55.51
CA THR A 10 -4.48 21.27 55.36
C THR A 10 -5.48 20.46 54.55
N MET A 11 -6.79 20.74 54.68
CA MET A 11 -7.83 20.07 53.89
C MET A 11 -7.81 20.49 52.42
N GLU A 12 -7.54 21.78 52.17
CA GLU A 12 -7.41 22.33 50.81
C GLU A 12 -6.17 21.81 50.07
N GLY A 13 -5.03 21.68 50.76
CA GLY A 13 -3.82 21.10 50.17
C GLY A 13 -3.99 19.65 49.73
N ILE A 14 -4.74 18.85 50.50
CA ILE A 14 -5.04 17.45 50.14
C ILE A 14 -5.97 17.40 48.93
N ALA A 15 -7.01 18.24 48.90
CA ALA A 15 -7.93 18.31 47.76
C ALA A 15 -7.19 18.74 46.48
N ALA A 16 -6.32 19.73 46.56
CA ALA A 16 -5.51 20.17 45.43
C ALA A 16 -4.57 19.06 44.93
N ALA A 17 -3.95 18.29 45.83
CA ALA A 17 -3.12 17.16 45.45
C ALA A 17 -3.92 16.09 44.68
N PHE A 18 -5.14 15.78 45.11
CA PHE A 18 -6.01 14.84 44.39
C PHE A 18 -6.44 15.35 43.01
N VAL A 19 -6.75 16.64 42.88
CA VAL A 19 -7.10 17.24 41.58
C VAL A 19 -5.91 17.19 40.61
N ILE A 20 -4.70 17.50 41.10
CA ILE A 20 -3.47 17.39 40.31
C ILE A 20 -3.23 15.94 39.89
N LEU A 21 -3.38 14.97 40.82
CA LEU A 21 -3.16 13.55 40.53
C LEU A 21 -4.18 13.00 39.51
N ALA A 22 -5.45 13.40 39.64
CA ALA A 22 -6.51 13.04 38.69
C ALA A 22 -6.24 13.65 37.31
N THR A 23 -5.76 14.90 37.25
CA THR A 23 -5.38 15.55 36.00
C THR A 23 -4.20 14.84 35.34
N ILE A 24 -3.16 14.49 36.11
CA ILE A 24 -2.01 13.71 35.60
C ILE A 24 -2.46 12.34 35.10
N TYR A 25 -3.33 11.64 35.84
CA TYR A 25 -3.89 10.36 35.43
C TYR A 25 -4.69 10.46 34.13
N LEU A 26 -5.52 11.49 34.01
CA LEU A 26 -6.30 11.74 32.79
C LEU A 26 -5.40 12.08 31.60
N VAL A 27 -4.39 12.94 31.79
CA VAL A 27 -3.45 13.30 30.72
C VAL A 27 -2.62 12.08 30.30
N ALA A 28 -2.01 11.36 31.25
CA ALA A 28 -1.21 10.18 30.98
C ALA A 28 -2.03 9.02 30.39
N GLY A 29 -3.29 8.85 30.82
CA GLY A 29 -4.20 7.83 30.29
C GLY A 29 -4.80 8.16 28.93
N THR A 30 -4.80 9.43 28.51
CA THR A 30 -5.32 9.85 27.20
C THR A 30 -4.22 10.15 26.17
N THR A 31 -2.97 10.32 26.58
CA THR A 31 -1.83 10.35 25.66
C THR A 31 -1.37 8.94 25.33
N SER A 32 -2.11 8.24 24.47
CA SER A 32 -1.51 7.19 23.65
C SER A 32 -0.52 7.86 22.70
N VAL A 33 0.78 7.76 23.00
CA VAL A 33 1.84 8.19 22.09
C VAL A 33 1.86 7.18 20.95
N TYR A 34 1.11 7.46 19.89
CA TYR A 34 1.33 6.82 18.60
C TYR A 34 2.68 7.31 18.09
N THR A 35 3.74 6.56 18.37
CA THR A 35 5.04 6.82 17.74
C THR A 35 4.91 6.57 16.24
N PRO A 36 5.40 7.48 15.37
CA PRO A 36 5.43 7.27 13.92
C PRO A 36 6.10 5.96 13.48
N GLY A 37 6.88 5.33 14.36
CA GLY A 37 7.52 4.04 14.10
C GLY A 37 6.57 2.86 13.91
N ASP A 38 5.34 2.89 14.44
CA ASP A 38 4.42 1.73 14.37
C ASP A 38 3.66 1.65 13.03
N SER A 39 3.31 2.80 12.42
CA SER A 39 2.72 2.82 11.06
C SER A 39 3.73 2.45 9.97
N HIS A 40 5.02 2.73 10.19
CA HIS A 40 6.05 2.37 9.23
C HIS A 40 6.24 0.86 9.09
N ILE A 41 5.96 0.06 10.12
CA ILE A 41 6.16 -1.39 10.07
C ILE A 41 5.14 -2.04 9.14
N THR A 42 3.87 -1.61 9.19
CA THR A 42 2.83 -2.12 8.29
C THR A 42 3.08 -1.70 6.85
N ASP A 43 3.55 -0.48 6.62
CA ASP A 43 3.89 0.01 5.28
C ASP A 43 5.07 -0.77 4.69
N MET A 44 6.13 -0.98 5.49
CA MET A 44 7.28 -1.78 5.07
C MET A 44 6.89 -3.23 4.76
N GLN A 45 5.96 -3.82 5.52
CA GLN A 45 5.48 -5.17 5.25
C GLN A 45 4.69 -5.25 3.93
N LEU A 46 3.83 -4.27 3.65
CA LEU A 46 3.11 -4.20 2.38
C LEU A 46 4.04 -3.96 1.19
N GLU A 47 5.08 -3.14 1.35
CA GLU A 47 6.09 -2.92 0.32
C GLU A 47 6.85 -4.21 0.00
N VAL A 48 7.31 -4.92 1.04
CA VAL A 48 8.02 -6.19 0.88
C VAL A 48 7.12 -7.24 0.22
N LEU A 49 5.86 -7.36 0.67
CA LEU A 49 4.91 -8.32 0.12
C LEU A 49 4.57 -8.00 -1.35
N GLY A 50 4.27 -6.75 -1.67
CA GLY A 50 3.98 -6.33 -3.04
C GLY A 50 5.17 -6.51 -3.98
N ASN A 51 6.38 -6.22 -3.49
CA ASN A 51 7.61 -6.42 -4.26
C ASN A 51 7.85 -7.91 -4.52
N ASP A 52 7.64 -8.76 -3.52
CA ASP A 52 7.81 -10.21 -3.65
C ASP A 52 6.78 -10.80 -4.61
N ALA A 53 5.51 -10.40 -4.51
CA ALA A 53 4.45 -10.82 -5.43
C ALA A 53 4.79 -10.44 -6.89
N LEU A 54 5.17 -9.19 -7.14
CA LEU A 54 5.59 -8.77 -8.49
C LEU A 54 6.86 -9.51 -8.97
N ARG A 55 7.78 -9.82 -8.06
CA ARG A 55 9.01 -10.54 -8.39
C ARG A 55 8.73 -12.01 -8.74
N VAL A 56 7.81 -12.65 -8.03
CA VAL A 56 7.38 -14.02 -8.34
C VAL A 56 6.73 -14.04 -9.73
N MET A 57 5.83 -13.11 -10.03
CA MET A 57 5.24 -13.00 -11.37
C MET A 57 6.28 -12.71 -12.45
N ASP A 58 7.31 -11.92 -12.13
CA ASP A 58 8.40 -11.63 -13.08
C ASP A 58 9.49 -12.71 -13.13
N THR A 59 9.31 -13.85 -12.47
CA THR A 59 10.24 -14.98 -12.53
C THR A 59 9.71 -16.04 -13.48
N PRO A 60 10.41 -16.36 -14.59
CA PRO A 60 9.97 -17.42 -15.49
C PRO A 60 9.92 -18.79 -14.81
N ASN A 61 8.85 -19.53 -15.08
CA ASN A 61 8.66 -20.90 -14.57
C ASN A 61 9.57 -21.92 -15.27
N THR A 62 10.17 -21.57 -16.41
CA THR A 62 11.07 -22.45 -17.19
C THR A 62 12.17 -21.63 -17.85
N GLU A 63 13.37 -22.21 -18.00
CA GLU A 63 14.50 -21.55 -18.65
C GLU A 63 14.16 -21.20 -20.11
N GLY A 64 14.29 -19.91 -20.45
CA GLY A 64 14.02 -19.38 -21.79
C GLY A 64 12.54 -19.10 -22.10
N ALA A 65 11.64 -19.25 -21.12
CA ALA A 65 10.26 -18.79 -21.23
C ALA A 65 10.11 -17.33 -20.73
N ASP A 66 9.07 -16.65 -21.19
CA ASP A 66 8.66 -15.36 -20.64
C ASP A 66 8.14 -15.54 -19.21
N SER A 67 8.26 -14.49 -18.39
CA SER A 67 7.65 -14.45 -17.06
C SER A 67 6.13 -14.32 -17.17
N ASP A 68 5.40 -14.77 -16.14
CA ASP A 68 3.93 -14.65 -16.13
C ASP A 68 3.53 -13.15 -16.23
N LEU A 69 4.30 -12.27 -15.57
CA LEU A 69 4.14 -10.83 -15.69
C LEU A 69 4.33 -10.33 -17.13
N ALA A 70 5.41 -10.75 -17.80
CA ALA A 70 5.67 -10.33 -19.18
C ALA A 70 4.58 -10.85 -20.13
N ALA A 71 4.11 -12.08 -19.93
CA ALA A 71 3.03 -12.67 -20.71
C ALA A 71 1.70 -11.92 -20.53
N ASP A 72 1.32 -11.62 -19.28
CA ASP A 72 0.10 -10.87 -18.96
C ASP A 72 0.11 -9.48 -19.58
N ILE A 73 1.25 -8.77 -19.50
CA ILE A 73 1.39 -7.43 -20.10
C ILE A 73 1.42 -7.51 -21.63
N ALA A 74 2.12 -8.48 -22.22
CA ALA A 74 2.19 -8.66 -23.67
C ALA A 74 0.83 -9.04 -24.29
N ALA A 75 -0.07 -9.65 -23.51
CA ALA A 75 -1.44 -9.97 -23.91
C ALA A 75 -2.46 -8.89 -23.48
N TRP A 76 -2.04 -7.91 -22.68
CA TRP A 76 -2.94 -6.97 -21.97
C TRP A 76 -4.04 -7.70 -21.17
N ASP A 77 -3.70 -8.83 -20.56
CA ASP A 77 -4.65 -9.69 -19.86
C ASP A 77 -4.85 -9.22 -18.41
N ASN A 78 -5.78 -8.30 -18.25
CA ASN A 78 -6.16 -7.75 -16.95
C ASN A 78 -6.73 -8.82 -15.98
N ALA A 79 -7.38 -9.86 -16.50
CA ALA A 79 -8.01 -10.89 -15.69
C ALA A 79 -6.97 -11.87 -15.14
N ALA A 80 -6.03 -12.31 -15.99
CA ALA A 80 -4.92 -13.15 -15.59
C ALA A 80 -4.04 -12.43 -14.55
N PHE A 81 -3.67 -11.17 -14.84
CA PHE A 81 -2.89 -10.37 -13.90
C PHE A 81 -3.62 -10.23 -12.56
N SER A 82 -4.90 -9.85 -12.58
CA SER A 82 -5.69 -9.63 -11.36
C SER A 82 -5.81 -10.90 -10.52
N SER A 83 -6.05 -12.04 -11.16
CA SER A 83 -6.17 -13.33 -10.49
C SER A 83 -4.83 -13.76 -9.86
N THR A 84 -3.74 -13.71 -10.62
CA THR A 84 -2.42 -14.16 -10.15
C THR A 84 -1.89 -13.26 -9.05
N PHE A 85 -1.88 -11.95 -9.29
CA PHE A 85 -1.37 -10.98 -8.31
C PHE A 85 -2.23 -10.94 -7.05
N GLY A 86 -3.56 -10.94 -7.20
CA GLY A 86 -4.49 -10.96 -6.07
C GLY A 86 -4.37 -12.22 -5.21
N SER A 87 -4.11 -13.38 -5.84
CA SER A 87 -3.81 -14.62 -5.13
C SER A 87 -2.51 -14.50 -4.33
N LEU A 88 -1.42 -14.05 -4.95
CA LEU A 88 -0.12 -13.90 -4.28
C LEU A 88 -0.17 -12.90 -3.11
N LEU A 89 -0.97 -11.84 -3.22
CA LEU A 89 -1.14 -10.86 -2.15
C LEU A 89 -1.90 -11.39 -0.94
N ASN A 90 -2.94 -12.19 -1.16
CA ASN A 90 -3.87 -12.58 -0.10
C ASN A 90 -3.67 -14.01 0.42
N GLU A 91 -2.81 -14.81 -0.22
CA GLU A 91 -2.51 -16.18 0.19
C GLU A 91 -1.85 -16.22 1.57
N ARG A 92 -2.38 -17.09 2.44
CA ARG A 92 -1.81 -17.34 3.78
C ARG A 92 -1.54 -18.82 3.98
N THR A 93 -0.46 -19.12 4.70
CA THR A 93 -0.12 -20.50 5.08
C THR A 93 -1.18 -21.15 6.00
N SER A 94 -1.96 -20.34 6.73
CA SER A 94 -3.06 -20.80 7.58
C SER A 94 -4.03 -19.67 7.90
N GLY A 95 -5.33 -19.98 7.99
CA GLY A 95 -6.38 -19.02 8.35
C GLY A 95 -7.22 -18.60 7.14
N SER A 96 -7.99 -17.52 7.30
CA SER A 96 -8.66 -16.86 6.17
C SER A 96 -7.67 -15.98 5.41
N ASP A 97 -7.89 -15.84 4.10
CA ASP A 97 -7.11 -14.95 3.22
C ASP A 97 -7.13 -13.50 3.74
N ASP A 98 -6.09 -12.73 3.40
CA ASP A 98 -6.07 -11.29 3.71
C ASP A 98 -7.10 -10.53 2.84
N THR A 99 -7.39 -9.28 3.19
CA THR A 99 -8.36 -8.42 2.48
C THR A 99 -7.68 -7.29 1.72
N LEU A 100 -6.45 -7.52 1.26
CA LEU A 100 -5.66 -6.54 0.54
C LEU A 100 -6.29 -6.26 -0.83
N GLN A 101 -6.37 -4.97 -1.13
CA GLN A 101 -6.85 -4.42 -2.37
C GLN A 101 -5.69 -3.84 -3.17
N PHE A 102 -5.82 -3.78 -4.49
CA PHE A 102 -4.80 -3.26 -5.38
C PHE A 102 -5.35 -2.64 -6.66
N SER A 103 -4.56 -1.72 -7.21
CA SER A 103 -4.78 -1.08 -8.49
C SER A 103 -3.47 -1.10 -9.26
N ALA A 104 -3.50 -1.55 -10.51
CA ALA A 104 -2.33 -1.69 -11.36
C ALA A 104 -2.45 -0.76 -12.57
N GLN A 105 -1.34 -0.08 -12.87
CA GLN A 105 -1.20 0.84 -13.99
C GLN A 105 0.06 0.51 -14.77
N VAL A 106 0.03 0.76 -16.07
CA VAL A 106 1.16 0.57 -16.97
C VAL A 106 1.50 1.91 -17.58
N SER A 107 2.72 2.39 -17.34
CA SER A 107 3.29 3.53 -18.03
C SER A 107 4.08 3.08 -19.25
N TYR A 108 3.79 3.67 -20.39
CA TYR A 108 4.34 3.32 -21.70
C TYR A 108 4.70 4.58 -22.48
N ARG A 109 5.50 4.40 -23.53
CA ARG A 109 5.85 5.48 -24.43
C ARG A 109 4.73 5.70 -25.45
N ASP A 110 4.36 6.96 -25.62
CA ASP A 110 3.41 7.39 -26.64
C ASP A 110 3.97 7.16 -28.06
N ASP A 111 3.09 6.80 -28.99
CA ASP A 111 3.40 6.62 -30.41
C ASP A 111 3.57 7.97 -31.13
N ASP A 112 3.18 9.07 -30.48
CA ASP A 112 3.40 10.41 -30.99
C ASP A 112 4.92 10.76 -31.07
N ASP A 113 5.28 11.54 -32.10
CA ASP A 113 6.67 11.98 -32.37
C ASP A 113 7.31 12.80 -31.22
N THR A 114 6.54 13.17 -30.19
CA THR A 114 7.03 13.86 -28.97
C THR A 114 7.74 12.93 -28.00
N GLY A 115 7.47 11.61 -28.03
CA GLY A 115 8.10 10.64 -27.13
C GLY A 115 7.66 10.79 -25.67
N ASP A 116 6.44 11.28 -25.44
CA ASP A 116 5.86 11.44 -24.11
C ASP A 116 5.61 10.07 -23.43
N VAL A 117 5.50 10.08 -22.11
CA VAL A 117 5.13 8.89 -21.32
C VAL A 117 3.68 9.03 -20.89
N MET A 118 2.86 8.05 -21.25
CA MET A 118 1.47 7.95 -20.84
C MET A 118 1.29 6.81 -19.84
N THR A 119 0.21 6.86 -19.07
CA THR A 119 -0.16 5.80 -18.12
C THR A 119 -1.58 5.33 -18.42
N ALA A 120 -1.80 4.03 -18.40
CA ALA A 120 -3.13 3.43 -18.48
C ALA A 120 -3.36 2.47 -17.32
N THR A 121 -4.60 2.42 -16.85
CA THR A 121 -5.04 1.44 -15.84
C THR A 121 -5.11 0.06 -16.47
N LEU A 122 -4.45 -0.91 -15.85
CA LEU A 122 -4.54 -2.32 -16.20
C LEU A 122 -5.64 -3.01 -15.38
N VAL A 123 -5.60 -2.83 -14.06
CA VAL A 123 -6.57 -3.42 -13.12
C VAL A 123 -6.94 -2.40 -12.06
N ASP A 124 -8.21 -2.38 -11.69
CA ASP A 124 -8.67 -1.69 -10.49
C ASP A 124 -9.62 -2.61 -9.74
N ASN A 125 -9.18 -3.16 -8.60
CA ASN A 125 -9.92 -4.22 -7.91
C ASN A 125 -10.95 -3.68 -6.89
N ALA A 126 -10.77 -2.44 -6.44
CA ALA A 126 -11.63 -1.77 -5.47
C ALA A 126 -11.46 -0.24 -5.58
N GLU A 127 -12.52 0.50 -5.25
CA GLU A 127 -12.46 1.96 -5.20
C GLU A 127 -11.65 2.44 -3.98
N GLN A 128 -10.77 3.43 -4.19
CA GLN A 128 -10.05 4.11 -3.12
C GLN A 128 -10.87 5.28 -2.57
N THR A 129 -11.00 5.37 -1.25
CA THR A 129 -11.63 6.53 -0.59
C THR A 129 -10.64 7.67 -0.33
N GLY A 130 -9.34 7.40 -0.46
CA GLY A 130 -8.24 8.35 -0.26
C GLY A 130 -7.78 8.46 1.20
N TYR A 131 -8.36 7.67 2.09
CA TYR A 131 -7.96 7.58 3.50
C TYR A 131 -7.11 6.34 3.80
N GLU A 132 -6.99 5.43 2.84
CA GLU A 132 -6.25 4.19 2.97
C GLU A 132 -4.74 4.45 2.92
N GLN A 133 -3.98 3.74 3.76
CA GLN A 133 -2.54 3.70 3.66
C GLN A 133 -2.15 2.77 2.51
N ALA A 134 -1.90 3.38 1.35
CA ALA A 134 -1.54 2.66 0.14
C ALA A 134 -0.02 2.70 -0.09
N VAL A 135 0.54 1.57 -0.48
CA VAL A 135 1.95 1.39 -0.81
C VAL A 135 2.08 1.10 -2.30
N ARG A 136 3.04 1.77 -2.93
CA ARG A 136 3.32 1.62 -4.36
C ARG A 136 4.54 0.75 -4.58
N VAL A 137 4.41 -0.24 -5.45
CA VAL A 137 5.50 -1.08 -5.92
C VAL A 137 5.58 -1.03 -7.45
N THR A 138 6.79 -1.13 -8.01
CA THR A 138 7.00 -0.98 -9.45
C THR A 138 7.94 -2.05 -10.02
N ARG A 139 7.73 -2.37 -11.30
CA ARG A 139 8.58 -3.28 -12.07
C ARG A 139 8.66 -2.83 -13.53
N LEU A 140 9.84 -2.98 -14.15
CA LEU A 140 10.04 -2.72 -15.57
C LEU A 140 9.89 -4.03 -16.35
N VAL A 141 9.15 -3.99 -17.46
CA VAL A 141 8.87 -5.16 -18.31
C VAL A 141 9.19 -4.79 -19.77
N ASP A 142 9.93 -5.66 -20.47
CA ASP A 142 10.19 -5.51 -21.90
C ASP A 142 9.04 -6.16 -22.68
N ILE A 143 8.54 -5.46 -23.70
CA ILE A 143 7.49 -5.95 -24.59
C ILE A 143 7.94 -5.80 -26.04
N ALA A 144 7.71 -6.84 -26.84
CA ALA A 144 8.17 -6.88 -28.23
C ALA A 144 7.41 -5.94 -29.18
N ALA A 145 6.14 -5.66 -28.89
CA ALA A 145 5.26 -4.79 -29.67
C ALA A 145 4.04 -4.38 -28.82
N ARG A 146 3.22 -3.44 -29.31
CA ARG A 146 1.96 -3.07 -28.67
C ARG A 146 1.04 -4.29 -28.51
N PRO A 147 0.60 -4.61 -27.27
CA PRO A 147 -0.37 -5.67 -27.00
C PRO A 147 -1.74 -5.41 -27.63
N GLY A 148 -2.44 -6.48 -28.01
CA GLY A 148 -3.84 -6.37 -28.42
C GLY A 148 -4.73 -5.99 -27.25
N GLY A 149 -5.45 -4.86 -27.34
CA GLY A 149 -6.28 -4.35 -26.24
C GLY A 149 -5.62 -3.26 -25.39
N ALA A 150 -4.33 -3.01 -25.61
CA ALA A 150 -3.65 -1.83 -25.07
C ALA A 150 -4.20 -0.52 -25.69
N PRO A 151 -3.98 0.63 -25.03
CA PRO A 151 -4.33 1.93 -25.58
C PRO A 151 -3.75 2.16 -26.98
N ALA A 152 -4.53 2.79 -27.86
CA ALA A 152 -4.11 3.09 -29.23
C ALA A 152 -2.93 4.09 -29.32
N THR A 153 -2.71 4.86 -28.26
CA THR A 153 -1.58 5.79 -28.11
C THR A 153 -0.26 5.10 -27.78
N MET A 154 -0.26 3.81 -27.47
CA MET A 154 0.96 3.09 -27.13
C MET A 154 1.83 2.84 -28.37
N ASP A 155 3.15 3.09 -28.28
CA ASP A 155 4.11 2.87 -29.37
C ASP A 155 4.08 1.39 -29.84
N ASP A 156 3.99 1.20 -31.16
CA ASP A 156 3.87 -0.14 -31.78
C ASP A 156 5.18 -0.95 -31.74
N ARG A 157 6.31 -0.30 -31.46
CA ARG A 157 7.65 -0.93 -31.44
C ARG A 157 7.94 -1.60 -30.11
N GLN A 158 9.02 -2.40 -30.12
CA GLN A 158 9.60 -2.92 -28.89
C GLN A 158 9.95 -1.77 -27.94
N GLN A 159 9.51 -1.88 -26.70
CA GLN A 159 9.71 -0.87 -25.66
C GLN A 159 9.72 -1.51 -24.27
N VAL A 160 10.24 -0.77 -23.29
CA VAL A 160 10.17 -1.14 -21.88
C VAL A 160 9.04 -0.33 -21.24
N VAL A 161 8.11 -1.01 -20.60
CA VAL A 161 7.00 -0.41 -19.87
C VAL A 161 7.21 -0.52 -18.36
N LEU A 162 6.67 0.44 -17.62
CA LEU A 162 6.67 0.43 -16.16
C LEU A 162 5.32 -0.07 -15.67
N VAL A 163 5.31 -1.20 -14.98
CA VAL A 163 4.15 -1.70 -14.26
C VAL A 163 4.22 -1.15 -12.85
N GLU A 164 3.21 -0.38 -12.47
CA GLU A 164 3.05 0.22 -11.16
C GLU A 164 1.82 -0.40 -10.49
N VAL A 165 1.99 -0.91 -9.27
CA VAL A 165 0.88 -1.46 -8.49
C VAL A 165 0.78 -0.74 -7.15
N LEU A 166 -0.40 -0.24 -6.86
CA LEU A 166 -0.76 0.40 -5.61
C LEU A 166 -1.55 -0.61 -4.78
N ILE A 167 -1.14 -0.85 -3.54
CA ILE A 167 -1.69 -1.89 -2.65
C ILE A 167 -2.13 -1.24 -1.35
N TRP A 168 -3.31 -1.59 -0.84
CA TRP A 168 -3.82 -1.06 0.42
C TRP A 168 -4.68 -2.09 1.17
N ARG A 169 -4.95 -1.83 2.45
CA ARG A 169 -5.92 -2.59 3.24
C ARG A 169 -7.31 -1.99 3.04
N GLY A 170 -8.27 -2.83 2.61
CA GLY A 170 -9.70 -2.49 2.56
C GLY A 170 -10.44 -2.76 3.86
#